data_AF-A0A432K1Z1-F1
#
_entry.id   AF-A0A432K1Z1-F1
#
_cell.length_a   1.000
_cell.length_b   1.000
_cell.length_c   1.000
_cell.angle_alpha   90.00
_cell.angle_beta   90.00
_cell.angle_gamma   90.00
#
_symmetry.space_group_name_H-M   'P 1'
#
loop_
_entity.id
_entity.type
_entity.pdbx_description
1 polymer ?
#
loop_
_entity_poly.entity_id
_entity_poly.type
_entity_poly.pdbx_seq_one_letter_code
_entity_poly.pdbx_strand_id
1 'polypeptide(L)'
;MYNDPYDINKLFIGITPAYGDIHVTNITTGFGIDATYYLNDFMHFKAHARTPYFIGSDFARNAAQKNGFDPQSRARTYFFAEASASYHIWDKEQESESMIPLYSKNYEGAEWAAKVPKRAPIPNKRREIFFARLGGIYYETTSELSRAIEAQGVEVAGTFESESGMVSDTISGAQNQAIFGNVLGAGLSVGGGFTWIKNFAAKPDKTYEELVDDHVFSTFIDLLILPMVTVEDFYHRPENAGANEFYLYDGSSINTFMFGGRIGIDGHFNRTLGWGYGAEIGIRPGLAQRGFYGLLKITFPMYGTKLDYSVEAFGR
;
A
#
# COMPACT_ATOMS: atom_id res chain seq x y z
N MET A 1 5.14 -5.70 36.05
CA MET A 1 5.74 -5.25 34.79
C MET A 1 5.65 -6.41 33.83
N TYR A 2 4.97 -6.20 32.70
CA TYR A 2 4.83 -7.20 31.66
C TYR A 2 5.81 -6.84 30.54
N ASN A 3 6.62 -7.80 30.11
CA ASN A 3 7.72 -7.59 29.17
C ASN A 3 8.04 -8.91 28.44
N ASP A 4 7.11 -9.34 27.57
CA ASP A 4 7.28 -10.52 26.74
C ASP A 4 7.05 -10.16 25.26
N PRO A 5 8.12 -10.04 24.46
CA PRO A 5 8.00 -9.66 23.05
C PRO A 5 7.51 -10.83 22.17
N TYR A 6 7.34 -12.05 22.71
CA TYR A 6 6.72 -13.17 22.00
C TYR A 6 5.21 -13.22 22.17
N ASP A 7 4.65 -12.51 23.17
CA ASP A 7 3.20 -12.47 23.39
C ASP A 7 2.49 -11.50 22.44
N ILE A 8 2.47 -11.86 21.16
CA ILE A 8 1.75 -11.12 20.12
C ILE A 8 0.41 -11.77 19.80
N ASN A 9 -0.56 -10.94 19.39
CA ASN A 9 -1.73 -11.46 18.70
C ASN A 9 -1.29 -12.16 17.42
N LYS A 10 -1.91 -13.31 17.13
CA LYS A 10 -1.58 -14.13 15.96
C LYS A 10 -2.25 -13.60 14.71
N LEU A 11 -3.48 -13.09 14.81
CA LEU A 11 -4.23 -12.56 13.67
C LEU A 11 -4.60 -11.11 13.90
N PHE A 12 -4.28 -10.27 12.92
CA PHE A 12 -4.68 -8.88 12.82
C PHE A 12 -5.55 -8.68 11.59
N ILE A 13 -6.73 -8.11 11.76
CA ILE A 13 -7.61 -7.70 10.65
C ILE A 13 -7.93 -6.23 10.84
N GLY A 14 -7.68 -5.42 9.83
CA GLY A 14 -7.91 -3.99 9.85
C GLY A 14 -8.62 -3.50 8.61
N ILE A 15 -9.38 -2.42 8.82
CA ILE A 15 -9.89 -1.60 7.73
C ILE A 15 -8.88 -0.47 7.54
N THR A 16 -8.50 -0.20 6.30
CA THR A 16 -7.71 0.98 5.93
C THR A 16 -8.70 2.06 5.51
N PRO A 17 -9.22 2.88 6.43
CA PRO A 17 -10.24 3.86 6.09
C PRO A 17 -9.69 4.93 5.16
N ALA A 18 -8.38 5.20 5.18
CA ALA A 18 -7.73 6.20 4.34
C ALA A 18 -6.36 5.71 3.84
N TYR A 19 -6.16 5.79 2.52
CA TYR A 19 -4.86 5.71 1.89
C TYR A 19 -4.70 6.83 0.85
N GLY A 20 -3.45 7.18 0.54
CA GLY A 20 -3.08 7.99 -0.62
C GLY A 20 -1.98 7.29 -1.40
N ASP A 21 -2.25 6.97 -2.66
CA ASP A 21 -1.31 6.35 -3.61
C ASP A 21 -1.05 7.34 -4.74
N ILE A 22 0.18 7.85 -4.78
CA ILE A 22 0.66 8.78 -5.80
C ILE A 22 1.52 7.95 -6.75
N HIS A 23 0.95 7.47 -7.85
CA HIS A 23 1.67 6.83 -8.95
C HIS A 23 1.73 7.85 -10.10
N VAL A 24 2.86 7.93 -10.81
CA VAL A 24 3.01 8.81 -11.99
C VAL A 24 1.90 8.58 -13.05
N THR A 25 1.30 7.39 -13.09
CA THR A 25 0.16 7.07 -13.95
C THR A 25 -1.18 7.54 -13.39
N ASN A 26 -1.34 7.55 -12.06
CA ASN A 26 -2.59 7.89 -11.40
C ASN A 26 -2.38 8.28 -9.92
N ILE A 27 -3.14 9.27 -9.45
CA ILE A 27 -3.23 9.63 -8.03
C ILE A 27 -4.57 9.13 -7.50
N THR A 28 -4.54 8.36 -6.42
CA THR A 28 -5.76 7.82 -5.83
C THR A 28 -5.79 7.96 -4.31
N THR A 29 -6.98 8.19 -3.78
CA THR A 29 -7.28 8.10 -2.35
C THR A 29 -8.53 7.26 -2.13
N GLY A 30 -8.56 6.50 -1.04
CA GLY A 30 -9.62 5.52 -0.85
C GLY A 30 -9.55 4.74 0.44
N PHE A 31 -10.20 3.59 0.41
CA PHE A 31 -10.24 2.64 1.52
C PHE A 31 -9.65 1.29 1.12
N GLY A 32 -9.44 0.43 2.11
CA GLY A 32 -8.93 -0.90 1.90
C GLY A 32 -9.11 -1.81 3.10
N ILE A 33 -8.56 -3.00 2.99
CA ILE A 33 -8.50 -4.00 4.04
C ILE A 33 -7.05 -4.47 4.18
N ASP A 34 -6.65 -4.76 5.41
CA ASP A 34 -5.31 -5.29 5.74
C ASP A 34 -5.50 -6.47 6.70
N ALA A 35 -4.84 -7.58 6.44
CA ALA A 35 -4.86 -8.76 7.28
C ALA A 35 -3.45 -9.29 7.42
N THR A 36 -2.99 -9.48 8.66
CA THR A 36 -1.68 -10.05 8.98
C THR A 36 -1.85 -11.23 9.91
N TYR A 37 -1.22 -12.36 9.60
CA TYR A 37 -1.27 -13.59 10.38
C TYR A 37 0.14 -14.07 10.71
N TYR A 38 0.49 -14.08 11.99
CA TYR A 38 1.73 -14.64 12.53
C TYR A 38 1.55 -16.12 12.83
N LEU A 39 2.24 -16.96 12.09
CA LEU A 39 2.26 -18.40 12.26
C LEU A 39 3.48 -18.76 13.13
N ASN A 40 3.25 -18.76 14.44
CA ASN A 40 4.28 -18.96 15.46
C ASN A 40 5.50 -18.05 15.21
N ASP A 41 6.71 -18.57 15.45
CA ASP A 41 7.96 -17.82 15.33
C ASP A 41 8.68 -18.02 13.99
N PHE A 42 8.07 -18.71 13.03
CA PHE A 42 8.75 -19.08 11.78
C PHE A 42 8.27 -18.30 10.56
N MET A 43 7.00 -17.93 10.50
CA MET A 43 6.43 -17.25 9.32
C MET A 43 5.34 -16.27 9.69
N HIS A 44 5.14 -15.27 8.85
CA HIS A 44 3.92 -14.47 8.85
C HIS A 44 3.39 -14.26 7.43
N PHE A 45 2.08 -14.11 7.33
CA PHE A 45 1.37 -13.86 6.09
C PHE A 45 0.72 -12.49 6.15
N LYS A 46 0.72 -11.76 5.05
CA LYS A 46 0.08 -10.45 4.96
C LYS A 46 -0.69 -10.34 3.66
N ALA A 47 -1.96 -10.02 3.75
CA ALA A 47 -2.81 -9.72 2.61
C ALA A 47 -3.42 -8.32 2.77
N HIS A 48 -3.39 -7.52 1.72
CA HIS A 48 -4.06 -6.23 1.69
C HIS A 48 -4.65 -5.94 0.32
N ALA A 49 -5.76 -5.20 0.32
CA ALA A 49 -6.40 -4.74 -0.90
C ALA A 49 -6.93 -3.31 -0.70
N ARG A 50 -6.90 -2.50 -1.74
CA ARG A 50 -7.33 -1.10 -1.70
C ARG A 50 -8.02 -0.66 -2.98
N THR A 51 -8.97 0.26 -2.84
CA THR A 51 -9.73 0.85 -3.93
C THR A 51 -10.18 2.28 -3.58
N PRO A 52 -10.34 3.18 -4.56
CA PRO A 52 -10.81 4.55 -4.34
C PRO A 52 -12.21 4.60 -3.71
N TYR A 53 -12.52 5.66 -2.96
CA TYR A 53 -13.86 5.86 -2.39
C TYR A 53 -14.95 6.04 -3.47
N PHE A 54 -14.66 6.85 -4.47
CA PHE A 54 -15.55 7.20 -5.57
C PHE A 54 -14.70 7.74 -6.72
N ILE A 55 -15.32 8.02 -7.86
CA ILE A 55 -14.55 8.45 -9.04
C ILE A 55 -13.71 9.71 -8.81
N GLY A 56 -14.18 10.67 -8.03
CA GLY A 56 -13.44 11.89 -7.73
C GLY A 56 -12.16 11.67 -6.92
N SER A 57 -12.02 10.51 -6.26
CA SER A 57 -10.81 10.11 -5.55
C SER A 57 -9.90 9.20 -6.40
N ASP A 58 -10.22 9.02 -7.68
CA ASP A 58 -9.42 8.35 -8.71
C ASP A 58 -9.16 9.35 -9.85
N PHE A 59 -8.02 10.02 -9.82
CA PHE A 59 -7.83 11.25 -10.59
C PHE A 59 -7.73 10.99 -12.10
N ALA A 60 -7.03 9.92 -12.51
CA ALA A 60 -6.94 9.54 -13.92
C ALA A 60 -8.31 9.11 -14.46
N ARG A 61 -9.09 8.34 -13.69
CA ARG A 61 -10.44 7.92 -14.09
C ARG A 61 -11.42 9.09 -14.18
N ASN A 62 -11.35 10.03 -13.23
CA ASN A 62 -12.16 11.26 -13.24
C ASN A 62 -11.81 12.13 -14.45
N ALA A 63 -10.51 12.30 -14.74
CA ALA A 63 -10.05 13.04 -15.90
C ALA A 63 -10.49 12.38 -17.21
N ALA A 64 -10.42 11.04 -17.30
CA ALA A 64 -10.93 10.29 -18.44
C ALA A 64 -12.42 10.60 -18.67
N GLN A 65 -13.28 10.44 -17.67
CA GLN A 65 -14.71 10.69 -17.83
C GLN A 65 -15.05 12.14 -18.22
N LYS A 66 -14.28 13.12 -17.75
CA LYS A 66 -14.49 14.53 -18.10
C LYS A 66 -14.00 14.89 -19.50
N ASN A 67 -12.99 14.19 -20.00
CA ASN A 67 -12.40 14.43 -21.33
C ASN A 67 -13.09 13.64 -22.45
N GLY A 68 -14.31 13.14 -22.22
CA GLY A 68 -15.10 12.47 -23.26
C GLY A 68 -14.62 11.05 -23.57
N PHE A 69 -14.14 10.33 -22.56
CA PHE A 69 -13.81 8.91 -22.68
C PHE A 69 -14.99 8.11 -23.25
N ASP A 70 -14.72 7.29 -24.26
CA ASP A 70 -15.73 6.51 -24.95
C ASP A 70 -16.53 5.63 -23.95
N PRO A 71 -17.88 5.68 -23.98
CA PRO A 71 -18.75 4.72 -23.29
C PRO A 71 -18.33 3.25 -23.45
N GLN A 72 -17.74 2.86 -24.58
CA GLN A 72 -17.35 1.47 -24.87
C GLN A 72 -16.07 1.02 -24.16
N SER A 73 -15.06 1.89 -24.01
CA SER A 73 -13.77 1.53 -23.38
C SER A 73 -13.82 1.43 -21.83
N ARG A 74 -14.94 1.81 -21.20
CA ARG A 74 -15.18 1.92 -19.74
C ARG A 74 -13.92 2.10 -18.86
N ALA A 75 -13.66 3.34 -18.42
CA ALA A 75 -12.53 3.64 -17.53
C ALA A 75 -12.60 2.81 -16.23
N ARG A 76 -11.63 1.91 -16.04
CA ARG A 76 -11.56 0.99 -14.90
C ARG A 76 -11.28 1.73 -13.60
N THR A 77 -11.86 1.22 -12.53
CA THR A 77 -11.60 1.75 -11.18
C THR A 77 -10.25 1.23 -10.71
N TYR A 78 -9.45 2.08 -10.08
CA TYR A 78 -8.23 1.58 -9.46
C TYR A 78 -8.52 0.46 -8.46
N PHE A 79 -7.78 -0.62 -8.58
CA PHE A 79 -7.78 -1.70 -7.60
C PHE A 79 -6.36 -2.23 -7.46
N PHE A 80 -5.93 -2.43 -6.22
CA PHE A 80 -4.63 -3.01 -5.90
C PHE A 80 -4.84 -4.07 -4.84
N ALA A 81 -4.28 -5.25 -5.06
CA ALA A 81 -4.27 -6.34 -4.10
C ALA A 81 -2.88 -6.99 -4.05
N GLU A 82 -2.47 -7.37 -2.84
CA GLU A 82 -1.24 -8.09 -2.61
C GLU A 82 -1.44 -9.10 -1.48
N ALA A 83 -0.92 -10.31 -1.68
CA ALA A 83 -0.82 -11.33 -0.66
C ALA A 83 0.63 -11.80 -0.58
N SER A 84 1.20 -11.84 0.62
CA SER A 84 2.61 -12.12 0.85
C SER A 84 2.82 -13.08 2.01
N ALA A 85 3.89 -13.87 1.92
CA ALA A 85 4.40 -14.75 2.94
C ALA A 85 5.84 -14.36 3.25
N SER A 86 6.15 -14.27 4.53
CA SER A 86 7.46 -13.90 5.03
C SER A 86 7.99 -15.02 5.91
N TYR A 87 9.17 -15.54 5.58
CA TYR A 87 9.88 -16.55 6.33
C TYR A 87 10.93 -15.90 7.24
N HIS A 88 10.91 -16.23 8.53
CA HIS A 88 11.84 -15.72 9.52
C HIS A 88 13.17 -16.47 9.40
N ILE A 89 14.20 -15.78 8.91
CA ILE A 89 15.56 -16.33 8.79
C ILE A 89 16.26 -16.27 10.15
N TRP A 90 16.00 -15.19 10.89
CA TRP A 90 16.60 -14.93 12.17
C TRP A 90 15.58 -14.26 13.07
N ASP A 91 15.47 -14.78 14.28
CA ASP A 91 14.56 -14.30 15.31
C ASP A 91 15.31 -14.31 16.64
N LYS A 92 15.51 -13.14 17.22
CA LYS A 92 16.22 -13.01 18.51
C LYS A 92 15.55 -12.01 19.42
N GLU A 93 15.59 -12.37 20.70
CA GLU A 93 15.33 -11.43 21.78
C GLU A 93 16.60 -10.63 22.08
N GLN A 94 16.44 -9.32 22.28
CA GLN A 94 17.48 -8.42 22.75
C GLN A 94 16.98 -7.60 23.93
N GLU A 95 17.90 -7.25 24.82
CA GLU A 95 17.66 -6.24 25.82
C GLU A 95 17.56 -4.87 25.15
N SER A 96 16.60 -4.07 25.61
CA SER A 96 16.35 -2.71 25.16
C SER A 96 15.93 -1.86 26.36
N GLU A 97 15.79 -0.56 26.16
CA GLU A 97 15.22 0.33 27.16
C GLU A 97 14.10 1.13 26.50
N SER A 98 12.96 1.25 27.18
CA SER A 98 11.91 2.20 26.80
C SER A 98 11.93 3.38 27.77
N MET A 99 11.88 4.59 27.21
CA MET A 99 11.92 5.84 27.96
C MET A 99 10.50 6.30 28.26
N ILE A 100 10.09 6.21 29.51
CA ILE A 100 8.78 6.71 29.93
C ILE A 100 8.89 8.19 30.30
N PRO A 101 8.05 9.08 29.73
CA PRO A 101 7.94 10.45 30.22
C PRO A 101 7.25 10.46 31.59
N LEU A 102 7.96 10.95 32.61
CA LEU A 102 7.42 11.13 33.97
C LEU A 102 6.86 12.54 34.20
N TYR A 103 7.02 13.43 33.23
CA TYR A 103 6.72 14.85 33.35
C TYR A 103 5.57 15.29 32.43
N SER A 104 4.51 15.82 33.03
CA SER A 104 3.44 16.54 32.33
C SER A 104 3.74 18.04 32.29
N LYS A 105 3.39 18.72 31.19
CA LYS A 105 3.51 20.19 31.04
C LYS A 105 2.78 20.97 32.13
N ASN A 106 1.79 20.36 32.79
CA ASN A 106 1.05 20.99 33.89
C ASN A 106 1.91 21.21 35.16
N TYR A 107 3.12 20.66 35.22
CA TYR A 107 4.06 20.84 36.33
C TYR A 107 5.13 21.90 36.06
N GLU A 108 4.97 22.70 35.00
CA GLU A 108 5.91 23.76 34.62
C GLU A 108 5.74 24.96 35.57
N GLY A 109 6.79 25.32 36.31
CA GLY A 109 6.79 26.43 37.27
C GLY A 109 6.72 26.07 38.76
N ALA A 110 6.53 24.79 39.13
CA ALA A 110 6.59 24.36 40.52
C ALA A 110 8.04 24.21 41.02
N GLU A 111 8.35 24.59 42.27
CA GLU A 111 9.72 24.52 42.85
C GLU A 111 10.34 23.11 42.79
N TRP A 112 9.52 22.07 42.82
CA TRP A 112 9.94 20.67 42.74
C TRP A 112 10.10 20.14 41.32
N ALA A 113 9.65 20.89 40.29
CA ALA A 113 9.72 20.48 38.89
C ALA A 113 11.16 20.29 38.37
N ALA A 114 12.13 21.00 38.96
CA ALA A 114 13.56 20.84 38.64
C ALA A 114 14.20 19.59 39.26
N LYS A 115 13.54 18.94 40.24
CA LYS A 115 14.06 17.79 40.99
C LYS A 115 13.54 16.43 40.49
N VAL A 116 12.51 16.42 39.64
CA VAL A 116 11.90 15.19 39.12
C VAL A 116 12.53 14.86 37.75
N PRO A 117 13.08 13.65 37.55
CA PRO A 117 13.60 13.25 36.25
C PRO A 117 12.47 13.27 35.21
N LYS A 118 12.71 13.95 34.08
CA LYS A 118 11.69 14.10 33.02
C LYS A 118 11.33 12.78 32.34
N ARG A 119 12.26 11.82 32.36
CA ARG A 119 12.11 10.48 31.80
C ARG A 119 12.77 9.46 32.71
N ALA A 120 12.19 8.27 32.79
CA ALA A 120 12.85 7.11 33.39
C ALA A 120 13.10 6.03 32.33
N PRO A 121 14.32 5.49 32.23
CA PRO A 121 14.58 4.29 31.46
C PRO A 121 13.96 3.11 32.19
N ILE A 122 13.16 2.31 31.47
CA ILE A 122 12.68 1.03 31.96
C ILE A 122 13.28 -0.07 31.08
N PRO A 123 14.07 -0.98 31.65
CA PRO A 123 14.67 -2.07 30.89
C PRO A 123 13.55 -2.93 30.31
N ASN A 124 13.56 -3.17 29.01
CA ASN A 124 12.60 -4.03 28.34
C ASN A 124 13.29 -4.99 27.37
N LYS A 125 12.50 -5.92 26.84
CA LYS A 125 12.92 -6.89 25.84
C LYS A 125 12.32 -6.48 24.52
N ARG A 126 13.08 -6.65 23.45
CA ARG A 126 12.64 -6.44 22.08
C ARG A 126 12.91 -7.71 21.30
N ARG A 127 11.94 -8.14 20.51
CA ARG A 127 12.13 -9.20 19.52
C ARG A 127 12.48 -8.58 18.19
N GLU A 128 13.51 -9.12 17.56
CA GLU A 128 14.06 -8.70 16.29
C GLU A 128 13.96 -9.84 15.30
N ILE A 129 13.27 -9.61 14.17
CA ILE A 129 13.04 -10.63 13.16
C ILE A 129 13.61 -10.15 11.83
N PHE A 130 14.57 -10.87 11.27
CA PHE A 130 14.98 -10.73 9.88
C PHE A 130 14.26 -11.76 9.03
N PHE A 131 13.61 -11.31 7.96
CA PHE A 131 12.76 -12.16 7.15
C PHE A 131 13.05 -12.01 5.65
N ALA A 132 12.83 -13.10 4.91
CA ALA A 132 12.66 -13.08 3.46
C ALA A 132 11.18 -13.09 3.13
N ARG A 133 10.77 -12.33 2.12
CA ARG A 133 9.37 -12.14 1.72
C ARG A 133 9.15 -12.51 0.26
N LEU A 134 8.04 -13.21 0.00
CA LEU A 134 7.51 -13.49 -1.32
C LEU A 134 6.03 -13.09 -1.34
N GLY A 135 5.60 -12.33 -2.34
CA GLY A 135 4.19 -11.95 -2.49
C GLY A 135 3.73 -11.99 -3.93
N GLY A 136 2.42 -12.15 -4.11
CA GLY A 136 1.71 -11.96 -5.37
C GLY A 136 1.06 -10.59 -5.39
N ILE A 137 1.17 -9.89 -6.52
CA ILE A 137 0.64 -8.53 -6.73
C ILE A 137 -0.30 -8.55 -7.92
N TYR A 138 -1.43 -7.88 -7.77
CA TYR A 138 -2.36 -7.54 -8.84
C TYR A 138 -2.75 -6.07 -8.71
N TYR A 139 -2.73 -5.34 -9.83
CA TYR A 139 -3.34 -4.02 -9.87
C TYR A 139 -3.95 -3.72 -11.24
N GLU A 140 -4.94 -2.85 -11.24
CA GLU A 140 -5.54 -2.26 -12.42
C GLU A 140 -5.77 -0.77 -12.20
N THR A 141 -5.59 0.03 -13.24
CA THR A 141 -5.79 1.48 -13.19
C THR A 141 -6.13 2.03 -14.56
N THR A 142 -6.93 3.08 -14.62
CA THR A 142 -6.91 3.99 -15.77
C THR A 142 -5.66 4.87 -15.68
N SER A 143 -5.04 5.16 -16.82
CA SER A 143 -3.89 6.05 -16.95
C SER A 143 -4.02 6.95 -18.18
N GLU A 144 -3.45 8.14 -18.12
CA GLU A 144 -3.26 9.00 -19.29
C GLU A 144 -2.17 8.39 -20.18
N LEU A 145 -2.50 7.93 -21.37
CA LEU A 145 -1.60 7.29 -22.33
C LEU A 145 -0.84 8.30 -23.20
N SER A 146 -1.39 9.50 -23.46
CA SER A 146 -0.74 10.54 -24.30
C SER A 146 0.68 10.86 -23.83
N ARG A 147 0.88 11.08 -22.52
CA ARG A 147 2.21 11.31 -21.94
C ARG A 147 3.12 10.10 -21.99
N ALA A 148 2.56 8.89 -21.99
CA ALA A 148 3.36 7.67 -22.14
C ALA A 148 3.86 7.51 -23.58
N ILE A 149 2.99 7.76 -24.56
CA ILE A 149 3.31 7.76 -25.99
C ILE A 149 4.40 8.79 -26.28
N GLU A 150 4.25 10.02 -25.79
CA GLU A 150 5.23 11.10 -25.94
C GLU A 150 6.60 10.73 -25.32
N ALA A 151 6.59 10.27 -24.06
CA ALA A 151 7.83 9.94 -23.34
C ALA A 151 8.60 8.77 -23.98
N GLN A 152 7.86 7.80 -24.53
CA GLN A 152 8.45 6.63 -25.19
C GLN A 152 8.81 6.88 -26.66
N GLY A 153 8.24 7.92 -27.30
CA GLY A 153 8.41 8.19 -28.73
C GLY A 153 7.84 7.07 -29.62
N VAL A 154 6.75 6.42 -29.18
CA VAL A 154 6.10 5.33 -29.93
C VAL A 154 4.98 5.88 -30.82
N GLU A 155 4.67 5.13 -31.88
CA GLU A 155 3.52 5.39 -32.74
C GLU A 155 2.45 4.33 -32.47
N VAL A 156 1.22 4.76 -32.26
CA VAL A 156 0.09 3.87 -31.97
C VAL A 156 -0.90 3.93 -33.11
N ALA A 157 -1.05 2.81 -33.82
CA ALA A 157 -1.97 2.70 -34.93
C ALA A 157 -3.43 2.58 -34.43
N GLY A 158 -4.32 3.29 -35.10
CA GLY A 158 -5.75 3.30 -34.86
C GLY A 158 -6.53 2.96 -36.12
N THR A 159 -7.70 2.38 -35.95
CA THR A 159 -8.61 2.05 -37.05
C THR A 159 -10.04 2.42 -36.73
N PHE A 160 -10.79 2.84 -37.74
CA PHE A 160 -12.21 3.16 -37.65
C PHE A 160 -12.93 2.64 -38.89
N GLU A 161 -14.07 1.98 -38.70
CA GLU A 161 -14.91 1.52 -39.80
C GLU A 161 -15.87 2.64 -40.21
N SER A 162 -15.66 3.21 -41.40
CA SER A 162 -16.54 4.21 -42.01
C SER A 162 -17.38 3.57 -43.12
N GLU A 163 -18.48 4.24 -43.53
CA GLU A 163 -19.31 3.82 -44.67
C GLU A 163 -18.50 3.66 -45.98
N SER A 164 -17.37 4.36 -46.10
CA SER A 164 -16.45 4.28 -47.24
C SER A 164 -15.33 3.24 -47.10
N GLY A 165 -15.33 2.44 -46.02
CA GLY A 165 -14.29 1.46 -45.70
C GLY A 165 -13.49 1.80 -44.44
N MET A 166 -12.46 1.00 -44.17
CA MET A 166 -11.58 1.17 -43.00
C MET A 166 -10.68 2.40 -43.16
N VAL A 167 -10.73 3.31 -42.19
CA VAL A 167 -9.85 4.47 -42.08
C VAL A 167 -8.78 4.17 -41.03
N SER A 168 -7.52 4.43 -41.36
CA SER A 168 -6.39 4.29 -40.44
C SER A 168 -5.97 5.66 -39.90
N ASP A 169 -5.63 5.71 -38.62
CA ASP A 169 -5.02 6.86 -37.96
C ASP A 169 -3.78 6.44 -37.17
N THR A 170 -2.90 7.38 -36.83
CA THR A 170 -1.72 7.11 -36.00
C THR A 170 -1.52 8.22 -34.98
N ILE A 171 -1.46 7.85 -33.70
CA ILE A 171 -1.07 8.77 -32.63
C ILE A 171 0.42 8.67 -32.42
N SER A 172 1.13 9.81 -32.47
CA SER A 172 2.54 9.89 -32.12
C SER A 172 2.90 11.25 -31.52
N GLY A 173 3.96 11.29 -30.72
CA GLY A 173 4.48 12.54 -30.13
C GLY A 173 3.51 13.24 -29.16
N ALA A 174 3.71 14.54 -28.98
CA ALA A 174 2.91 15.36 -28.07
C ALA A 174 1.49 15.55 -28.60
N GLN A 175 0.51 15.24 -27.77
CA GLN A 175 -0.90 15.33 -28.11
C GLN A 175 -1.54 16.54 -27.42
N ASN A 176 -2.36 17.29 -28.16
CA ASN A 176 -3.13 18.41 -27.60
C ASN A 176 -4.24 17.93 -26.66
N GLN A 177 -4.76 16.72 -26.90
CA GLN A 177 -5.81 16.10 -26.09
C GLN A 177 -5.23 14.99 -25.21
N ALA A 178 -5.70 14.91 -23.97
CA ALA A 178 -5.34 13.86 -23.06
C ALA A 178 -6.04 12.56 -23.45
N ILE A 179 -5.24 11.54 -23.80
CA ILE A 179 -5.70 10.21 -24.19
C ILE A 179 -5.61 9.32 -22.97
N PHE A 180 -6.64 8.52 -22.70
CA PHE A 180 -6.68 7.64 -21.53
C PHE A 180 -6.90 6.18 -21.96
N GLY A 181 -6.39 5.25 -21.17
CA GLY A 181 -6.63 3.82 -21.34
C GLY A 181 -6.38 3.06 -20.05
N ASN A 182 -6.67 1.77 -20.06
CA ASN A 182 -6.56 0.92 -18.89
C ASN A 182 -5.21 0.17 -18.91
N VAL A 183 -4.59 0.07 -17.74
CA VAL A 183 -3.35 -0.66 -17.51
C VAL A 183 -3.61 -1.70 -16.43
N LEU A 184 -3.19 -2.93 -16.72
CA LEU A 184 -3.31 -4.06 -15.80
C LEU A 184 -1.93 -4.67 -15.56
N GLY A 185 -1.62 -4.94 -14.30
CA GLY A 185 -0.35 -5.49 -13.86
C GLY A 185 -0.54 -6.65 -12.89
N ALA A 186 0.07 -7.79 -13.18
CA ALA A 186 0.08 -8.95 -12.29
C ALA A 186 1.49 -9.57 -12.21
N GLY A 187 1.86 -10.03 -11.02
CA GLY A 187 3.19 -10.61 -10.81
C GLY A 187 3.52 -10.91 -9.36
N LEU A 188 4.82 -10.82 -9.07
CA LEU A 188 5.39 -11.21 -7.79
C LEU A 188 6.25 -10.09 -7.20
N SER A 189 6.34 -10.05 -5.88
CA SER A 189 7.34 -9.29 -5.12
C SER A 189 8.24 -10.25 -4.37
N VAL A 190 9.56 -10.07 -4.49
CA VAL A 190 10.56 -10.85 -3.76
C VAL A 190 11.45 -9.88 -2.99
N GLY A 191 11.63 -10.11 -1.71
CA GLY A 191 12.33 -9.15 -0.87
C GLY A 191 12.73 -9.71 0.47
N GLY A 192 13.08 -8.79 1.35
CA GLY A 192 13.39 -9.07 2.73
C GLY A 192 13.24 -7.84 3.58
N GLY A 193 13.31 -8.02 4.90
CA GLY A 193 13.07 -6.94 5.81
C GLY A 193 13.41 -7.26 7.24
N PHE A 194 13.09 -6.30 8.09
CA PHE A 194 13.37 -6.33 9.50
C PHE A 194 12.11 -5.97 10.28
N THR A 195 11.76 -6.73 11.31
CA THR A 195 10.68 -6.41 12.24
C THR A 195 11.21 -6.21 13.66
N TRP A 196 10.79 -5.13 14.29
CA TRP A 196 10.95 -4.82 15.70
C TRP A 196 9.62 -4.99 16.41
N ILE A 197 9.59 -5.85 17.42
CA ILE A 197 8.42 -6.06 18.28
C ILE A 197 8.80 -5.68 19.71
N LYS A 198 8.03 -4.75 20.28
CA LYS A 198 8.10 -4.37 21.69
C LYS A 198 6.71 -4.53 22.29
N ASN A 199 6.62 -5.28 23.38
CA ASN A 199 5.41 -5.41 24.19
C ASN A 199 5.80 -5.09 25.63
N PHE A 200 5.28 -3.99 26.14
CA PHE A 200 5.66 -3.51 27.45
C PHE A 200 4.46 -2.84 28.11
N ALA A 201 4.16 -3.26 29.35
CA ALA A 201 3.21 -2.58 30.20
C ALA A 201 3.82 -2.33 31.59
N ALA A 202 3.83 -1.06 32.01
CA ALA A 202 4.17 -0.64 33.35
C ALA A 202 3.08 0.20 33.97
N LYS A 203 2.72 -0.17 35.21
CA LYS A 203 1.81 0.60 36.05
C LYS A 203 2.63 1.33 37.12
N PRO A 204 2.83 2.65 37.02
CA PRO A 204 3.68 3.38 37.95
C PRO A 204 3.06 3.52 39.35
N ASP A 205 1.72 3.58 39.47
CA ASP A 205 1.00 3.58 40.75
C ASP A 205 -0.45 3.05 40.57
N LYS A 206 -1.17 2.77 41.67
CA LYS A 206 -2.58 2.32 41.66
C LYS A 206 -3.54 3.33 41.02
N THR A 207 -3.20 4.62 41.09
CA THR A 207 -4.01 5.76 40.61
C THR A 207 -3.80 6.09 39.13
N TYR A 208 -2.67 5.69 38.54
CA TYR A 208 -2.37 5.99 37.14
C TYR A 208 -2.75 4.83 36.22
N GLU A 209 -3.13 5.18 35.00
CA GLU A 209 -3.34 4.21 33.93
C GLU A 209 -2.04 3.46 33.61
N GLU A 210 -2.19 2.25 33.07
CA GLU A 210 -1.05 1.45 32.63
C GLU A 210 -0.39 2.13 31.43
N LEU A 211 0.93 2.37 31.55
CA LEU A 211 1.75 2.86 30.46
C LEU A 211 2.15 1.68 29.62
N VAL A 212 1.60 1.64 28.40
CA VAL A 212 1.70 0.50 27.51
C VAL A 212 2.37 0.91 26.20
N ASP A 213 3.44 0.21 25.83
CA ASP A 213 4.21 0.32 24.60
C ASP A 213 4.20 -1.05 23.90
N ASP A 214 3.15 -1.27 23.09
CA ASP A 214 2.89 -2.51 22.36
C ASP A 214 2.95 -2.22 20.87
N HIS A 215 4.14 -2.28 20.28
CA HIS A 215 4.39 -1.84 18.92
C HIS A 215 5.10 -2.92 18.10
N VAL A 216 4.55 -3.19 16.92
CA VAL A 216 5.13 -4.02 15.88
C VAL A 216 5.47 -3.12 14.72
N PHE A 217 6.75 -2.98 14.42
CA PHE A 217 7.27 -2.16 13.35
C PHE A 217 8.09 -3.00 12.37
N SER A 218 7.77 -2.93 11.09
CA SER A 218 8.47 -3.66 10.03
C SER A 218 8.99 -2.68 8.98
N THR A 219 10.22 -2.91 8.52
CA THR A 219 10.76 -2.30 7.30
C THR A 219 11.02 -3.39 6.27
N PHE A 220 10.89 -3.07 4.98
CA PHE A 220 11.11 -4.03 3.92
C PHE A 220 11.67 -3.38 2.66
N ILE A 221 12.38 -4.18 1.87
CA ILE A 221 12.79 -3.88 0.52
C ILE A 221 12.40 -5.05 -0.39
N ASP A 222 11.71 -4.75 -1.49
CA ASP A 222 11.34 -5.77 -2.48
C ASP A 222 11.79 -5.37 -3.87
N LEU A 223 12.12 -6.40 -4.66
CA LEU A 223 12.10 -6.39 -6.11
C LEU A 223 10.70 -6.77 -6.59
N LEU A 224 10.14 -5.98 -7.50
CA LEU A 224 8.85 -6.22 -8.13
C LEU A 224 9.08 -6.81 -9.53
N ILE A 225 8.46 -7.96 -9.82
CA ILE A 225 8.56 -8.67 -11.09
C ILE A 225 7.14 -8.92 -11.60
N LEU A 226 6.66 -8.08 -12.51
CA LEU A 226 5.33 -8.19 -13.11
C LEU A 226 5.46 -8.63 -14.58
N PRO A 227 5.47 -9.94 -14.87
CA PRO A 227 5.55 -10.43 -16.24
C PRO A 227 4.28 -10.16 -17.05
N MET A 228 3.15 -9.95 -16.37
CA MET A 228 1.88 -9.62 -17.00
C MET A 228 1.62 -8.14 -16.80
N VAL A 229 2.13 -7.29 -17.68
CA VAL A 229 1.74 -5.88 -17.77
C VAL A 229 1.16 -5.63 -19.14
N THR A 230 -0.11 -5.25 -19.18
CA THR A 230 -0.84 -5.03 -20.44
C THR A 230 -1.47 -3.65 -20.43
N VAL A 231 -1.47 -3.02 -21.60
CA VAL A 231 -2.25 -1.82 -21.89
C VAL A 231 -3.38 -2.29 -22.80
N GLU A 232 -4.62 -2.05 -22.38
CA GLU A 232 -5.78 -2.46 -23.16
C GLU A 232 -5.94 -1.53 -24.37
N ASP A 233 -6.49 -2.09 -25.45
CA ASP A 233 -6.94 -1.29 -26.58
C ASP A 233 -7.93 -0.24 -26.11
N PHE A 234 -7.81 0.95 -26.70
CA PHE A 234 -8.56 2.11 -26.24
C PHE A 234 -9.18 2.85 -27.41
N TYR A 235 -10.38 3.37 -27.18
CA TYR A 235 -11.06 4.21 -28.13
C TYR A 235 -10.71 5.68 -27.87
N HIS A 236 -10.31 6.38 -28.93
CA HIS A 236 -10.06 7.82 -28.89
C HIS A 236 -10.64 8.50 -30.13
N ARG A 237 -11.05 9.75 -29.96
CA ARG A 237 -11.58 10.58 -31.04
C ARG A 237 -10.50 11.55 -31.51
N PRO A 238 -9.88 11.32 -32.68
CA PRO A 238 -8.89 12.24 -33.21
C PRO A 238 -9.52 13.61 -33.56
N GLU A 239 -8.71 14.68 -33.56
CA GLU A 239 -9.19 16.06 -33.74
C GLU A 239 -9.95 16.28 -35.06
N ASN A 240 -9.61 15.52 -36.09
CA ASN A 240 -10.20 15.62 -37.43
C ASN A 240 -11.45 14.74 -37.61
N ALA A 241 -11.85 13.97 -36.60
CA ALA A 241 -12.98 13.05 -36.68
C ALA A 241 -14.31 13.72 -36.30
N GLY A 242 -15.41 13.20 -36.85
CA GLY A 242 -16.76 13.61 -36.48
C GLY A 242 -17.05 13.44 -34.99
N ALA A 243 -18.06 14.14 -34.47
CA ALA A 243 -18.34 14.19 -33.03
C ALA A 243 -18.58 12.80 -32.37
N ASN A 244 -18.96 11.79 -33.16
CA ASN A 244 -19.28 10.43 -32.72
C ASN A 244 -18.35 9.35 -33.33
N GLU A 245 -17.23 9.74 -33.94
CA GLU A 245 -16.31 8.82 -34.61
C GLU A 245 -15.14 8.48 -33.68
N PHE A 246 -15.15 7.28 -33.11
CA PHE A 246 -14.11 6.79 -32.20
C PHE A 246 -13.24 5.75 -32.90
N TYR A 247 -11.94 5.99 -32.95
CA TYR A 247 -10.96 5.08 -33.52
C TYR A 247 -10.50 4.12 -32.42
N LEU A 248 -10.41 2.82 -32.76
CA LEU A 248 -9.83 1.80 -31.91
C LEU A 248 -8.32 1.79 -32.11
N TYR A 249 -7.57 2.09 -31.06
CA TYR A 249 -6.11 2.08 -31.05
C TYR A 249 -5.56 0.85 -30.35
N ASP A 250 -4.52 0.26 -30.94
CA ASP A 250 -3.84 -0.91 -30.42
C ASP A 250 -2.94 -0.55 -29.22
N GLY A 251 -3.38 -0.92 -28.02
CA GLY A 251 -2.66 -0.65 -26.78
C GLY A 251 -1.32 -1.37 -26.68
N SER A 252 -1.13 -2.46 -27.43
CA SER A 252 0.08 -3.29 -27.38
C SER A 252 1.33 -2.58 -27.94
N SER A 253 1.14 -1.52 -28.72
CA SER A 253 2.22 -0.68 -29.24
C SER A 253 2.88 0.18 -28.15
N ILE A 254 2.24 0.33 -26.98
CA ILE A 254 2.77 1.11 -25.86
C ILE A 254 3.68 0.21 -25.01
N ASN A 255 4.94 0.62 -24.86
CA ASN A 255 5.93 -0.16 -24.12
C ASN A 255 5.60 -0.22 -22.63
N THR A 256 5.68 -1.43 -22.09
CA THR A 256 5.57 -1.70 -20.66
C THR A 256 6.92 -2.15 -20.11
N PHE A 257 7.09 -2.08 -18.80
CA PHE A 257 8.29 -2.59 -18.14
C PHE A 257 7.88 -3.48 -16.96
N MET A 258 8.61 -4.58 -16.78
CA MET A 258 8.26 -5.65 -15.85
C MET A 258 9.01 -5.61 -14.51
N PHE A 259 10.14 -4.91 -14.43
CA PHE A 259 11.00 -4.88 -13.25
C PHE A 259 10.90 -3.56 -12.50
N GLY A 260 10.75 -3.64 -11.20
CA GLY A 260 10.68 -2.48 -10.33
C GLY A 260 11.18 -2.82 -8.93
N GLY A 261 11.05 -1.88 -8.01
CA GLY A 261 11.46 -2.11 -6.62
C GLY A 261 10.77 -1.16 -5.69
N ARG A 262 10.61 -1.55 -4.44
CA ARG A 262 10.02 -0.70 -3.40
C ARG A 262 10.74 -0.86 -2.08
N ILE A 263 10.74 0.21 -1.31
CA ILE A 263 11.06 0.21 0.12
C ILE A 263 9.83 0.68 0.87
N GLY A 264 9.57 0.09 2.03
CA GLY A 264 8.44 0.49 2.83
C GLY A 264 8.61 0.21 4.31
N ILE A 265 7.71 0.81 5.07
CA ILE A 265 7.53 0.61 6.49
C ILE A 265 6.06 0.27 6.76
N ASP A 266 5.82 -0.60 7.71
CA ASP A 266 4.50 -0.89 8.25
C ASP A 266 4.62 -0.93 9.78
N GLY A 267 3.67 -0.31 10.48
CA GLY A 267 3.62 -0.31 11.94
C GLY A 267 2.20 -0.55 12.42
N HIS A 268 2.04 -1.31 13.50
CA HIS A 268 0.76 -1.46 14.18
C HIS A 268 0.95 -1.73 15.67
N PHE A 269 -0.13 -1.52 16.43
CA PHE A 269 -0.12 -1.79 17.88
C PHE A 269 -0.55 -3.23 18.15
N ASN A 270 0.19 -3.94 19.00
CA ASN A 270 -0.15 -5.30 19.41
C ASN A 270 -1.24 -5.30 20.49
N ARG A 271 -2.46 -4.90 20.11
CA ARG A 271 -3.62 -4.81 21.00
C ARG A 271 -4.85 -5.42 20.33
N THR A 272 -5.84 -5.80 21.13
CA THR A 272 -7.13 -6.31 20.60
C THR A 272 -7.85 -5.28 19.74
N LEU A 273 -7.73 -3.99 20.07
CA LEU A 273 -8.17 -2.88 19.25
C LEU A 273 -7.05 -1.85 19.17
N GLY A 274 -6.66 -1.48 17.96
CA GLY A 274 -5.62 -0.52 17.72
C GLY A 274 -5.73 0.16 16.36
N TRP A 275 -4.61 0.71 15.93
CA TRP A 275 -4.43 1.28 14.62
C TRP A 275 -3.10 0.82 14.03
N GLY A 276 -2.94 1.01 12.74
CA GLY A 276 -1.69 0.80 12.03
C GLY A 276 -1.44 1.91 11.04
N TYR A 277 -0.21 1.95 10.54
CA TYR A 277 0.23 2.86 9.51
C TYR A 277 1.17 2.14 8.56
N GLY A 278 1.24 2.60 7.33
CA GLY A 278 2.20 2.11 6.36
C GLY A 278 2.61 3.20 5.38
N ALA A 279 3.86 3.14 4.94
CA ALA A 279 4.38 4.01 3.91
C ALA A 279 5.25 3.21 2.95
N GLU A 280 5.09 3.42 1.65
CA GLU A 280 5.92 2.78 0.62
C GLU A 280 6.37 3.83 -0.40
N ILE A 281 7.54 3.63 -0.98
CA ILE A 281 8.02 4.40 -2.12
C ILE A 281 8.82 3.48 -3.03
N GLY A 282 8.73 3.71 -4.34
CA GLY A 282 9.48 2.89 -5.28
C GLY A 282 9.13 3.13 -6.74
N ILE A 283 9.43 2.12 -7.53
CA ILE A 283 9.15 2.02 -8.96
C ILE A 283 8.25 0.79 -9.14
N ARG A 284 6.97 1.01 -9.43
CA ARG A 284 5.98 -0.03 -9.73
C ARG A 284 5.98 -0.34 -11.23
N PRO A 285 6.24 -1.60 -11.64
CA PRO A 285 6.15 -2.03 -13.04
C PRO A 285 4.80 -1.70 -13.67
N GLY A 286 4.81 -1.25 -14.93
CA GLY A 286 3.66 -0.63 -15.59
C GLY A 286 4.02 -0.04 -16.95
N LEU A 287 3.51 1.15 -17.25
CA LEU A 287 3.90 1.92 -18.44
C LEU A 287 5.38 2.31 -18.37
N ALA A 288 6.14 2.03 -19.44
CA ALA A 288 7.56 2.37 -19.50
C ALA A 288 7.78 3.86 -19.23
N GLN A 289 8.85 4.16 -18.49
CA GLN A 289 9.22 5.51 -18.00
C GLN A 289 8.24 6.16 -17.01
N ARG A 290 7.19 5.45 -16.55
CA ARG A 290 6.16 5.97 -15.64
C ARG A 290 5.96 5.10 -14.41
N GLY A 291 7.07 4.68 -13.81
CA GLY A 291 7.08 3.71 -12.72
C GLY A 291 7.00 4.28 -11.32
N PHE A 292 7.40 5.52 -11.08
CA PHE A 292 7.54 6.04 -9.71
C PHE A 292 6.20 6.07 -8.97
N TYR A 293 6.19 5.59 -7.74
CA TYR A 293 5.03 5.68 -6.86
C TYR A 293 5.40 5.91 -5.40
N GLY A 294 4.47 6.49 -4.65
CA GLY A 294 4.49 6.58 -3.20
C GLY A 294 3.12 6.27 -2.60
N LEU A 295 3.10 5.56 -1.47
CA LEU A 295 1.91 5.17 -0.75
C LEU A 295 2.00 5.64 0.71
N LEU A 296 0.91 6.20 1.22
CA LEU A 296 0.67 6.35 2.65
C LEU A 296 -0.67 5.71 2.99
N LYS A 297 -0.72 4.94 4.08
CA LYS A 297 -1.97 4.32 4.55
C LYS A 297 -2.08 4.39 6.07
N ILE A 298 -3.32 4.53 6.53
CA ILE A 298 -3.70 4.44 7.95
C ILE A 298 -4.76 3.36 8.07
N THR A 299 -4.56 2.43 9.00
CA THR A 299 -5.45 1.31 9.26
C THR A 299 -6.13 1.50 10.61
N PHE A 300 -7.45 1.66 10.61
CA PHE A 300 -8.27 1.84 11.80
C PHE A 300 -9.74 1.49 11.51
N PRO A 301 -10.41 0.68 12.35
CA PRO A 301 -9.85 -0.08 13.46
C PRO A 301 -9.01 -1.26 12.96
N MET A 302 -8.01 -1.66 13.77
CA MET A 302 -7.30 -2.93 13.62
C MET A 302 -7.62 -3.82 14.82
N TYR A 303 -8.09 -5.03 14.55
CA TYR A 303 -8.47 -6.02 15.55
C TYR A 303 -7.41 -7.12 15.64
N GLY A 304 -6.85 -7.31 16.83
CA GLY A 304 -5.88 -8.37 17.13
C GLY A 304 -6.50 -9.51 17.96
N THR A 305 -6.18 -10.76 17.63
CA THR A 305 -6.56 -11.94 18.43
C THR A 305 -5.43 -12.95 18.56
N LYS A 306 -5.32 -13.62 19.71
CA LYS A 306 -4.35 -14.68 19.99
C LYS A 306 -4.73 -16.05 19.40
N LEU A 307 -5.96 -16.19 18.89
CA LEU A 307 -6.54 -17.43 18.34
C LEU A 307 -6.59 -18.62 19.31
N ASP A 308 -6.27 -18.44 20.60
CA ASP A 308 -6.40 -19.48 21.61
C ASP A 308 -7.81 -19.44 22.19
N TYR A 309 -8.70 -20.29 21.66
CA TYR A 309 -10.07 -20.48 22.14
C TYR A 309 -10.15 -21.57 23.21
N SER A 310 -9.21 -21.58 24.16
CA SER A 310 -9.41 -22.38 25.37
C SER A 310 -10.53 -21.72 26.18
N VAL A 311 -11.75 -22.21 26.00
CA VAL A 311 -12.83 -21.95 26.95
C VAL A 311 -12.42 -22.68 28.22
N GLU A 312 -12.22 -21.96 29.33
CA GLU A 312 -12.13 -22.59 30.64
C GLU A 312 -13.37 -23.46 30.81
N ALA A 313 -13.20 -24.78 30.68
CA ALA A 313 -14.22 -25.73 31.09
C ALA A 313 -14.31 -25.59 32.61
N PHE A 314 -15.19 -24.70 33.09
CA PHE A 314 -15.62 -24.70 34.48
C PHE A 314 -16.12 -26.11 34.79
N GLY A 315 -15.35 -26.80 35.62
CA GLY A 315 -15.67 -28.13 36.11
C GLY A 315 -17.06 -28.15 36.74
N ARG A 316 -17.80 -29.23 36.49
CA ARG A 316 -18.81 -29.74 37.41
C ARG A 316 -18.21 -30.87 38.21
#